data_AF-A0A1S9CNT7-F1
#
_entry.id   AF-A0A1S9CNT7-F1
#
_cell.length_a   1.000
_cell.length_b   1.000
_cell.length_c   1.000
_cell.angle_alpha   90.00
_cell.angle_beta   90.00
_cell.angle_gamma   90.00
#
_symmetry.space_group_name_H-M   'P 1'
#
loop_
_entity.id
_entity.type
_entity.pdbx_description
1 polymer ?
#
loop_
_entity_poly.entity_id
_entity_poly.type
_entity_poly.pdbx_seq_one_letter_code
_entity_poly.pdbx_strand_id
1 'polypeptide(L)'
;MIDFIDELLYHLMPIILPASIVVLIIGYLIRGPLVVLYHPGLGQTKRVRRGFSFSYMFFGPFVPLFRGHIAGFFLSFLSTIISFGLLNFILCFLYNKMYISYLVGLGYIRKDIYQEQQEKENAILAQTQQDTPQEQATSSVHTEPIADDDVSIAIKKGLESTGKVLKQIFSKSESNSHNEPKKHDTNYLDM
;
A
#
# COMPACT_ATOMS: atom_id res chain seq x y z
N MET A 1 -25.69 21.54 47.90
CA MET A 1 -25.25 21.42 46.48
C MET A 1 -24.41 20.17 46.30
N ILE A 2 -23.39 19.93 47.15
CA ILE A 2 -22.56 18.71 47.11
C ILE A 2 -23.40 17.46 47.39
N ASP A 3 -24.24 17.46 48.43
CA ASP A 3 -25.07 16.29 48.79
C ASP A 3 -26.05 15.88 47.67
N PHE A 4 -26.61 16.87 46.96
CA PHE A 4 -27.49 16.64 45.80
C PHE A 4 -26.72 16.02 44.61
N ILE A 5 -25.46 16.42 44.40
CA ILE A 5 -24.63 15.85 43.34
C ILE A 5 -24.23 14.42 43.67
N ASP A 6 -23.91 14.12 44.93
CA ASP A 6 -23.53 12.77 45.36
C ASP A 6 -24.72 11.80 45.28
N GLU A 7 -25.91 12.24 45.69
CA GLU A 7 -27.15 11.46 45.57
C GLU A 7 -27.53 11.22 44.10
N LEU A 8 -27.40 12.25 43.25
CA LEU A 8 -27.60 12.12 41.79
C LEU A 8 -26.57 11.15 41.17
N LEU A 9 -25.30 11.25 41.58
CA LEU A 9 -24.22 10.42 41.07
C LEU A 9 -24.40 8.95 41.46
N TYR A 10 -24.83 8.69 42.70
CA TYR A 10 -25.09 7.33 43.19
C TYR A 10 -26.21 6.64 42.39
N HIS A 11 -27.27 7.36 42.04
CA HIS A 11 -28.35 6.82 41.21
C HIS A 11 -27.96 6.66 39.74
N LEU A 12 -27.10 7.53 39.21
CA LEU A 12 -26.65 7.44 37.82
C LEU A 12 -25.52 6.42 37.61
N MET A 13 -24.65 6.20 38.58
CA MET A 13 -23.51 5.25 38.50
C MET A 13 -23.89 3.84 38.00
N PRO A 14 -24.93 3.17 38.53
CA PRO A 14 -25.32 1.84 38.10
C PRO A 14 -25.90 1.80 36.69
N ILE A 15 -26.23 2.95 36.08
CA ILE A 15 -26.68 3.06 34.69
C ILE A 15 -25.50 3.42 33.78
N ILE A 16 -24.71 4.42 34.17
CA ILE A 16 -23.56 4.93 33.41
C ILE A 16 -22.50 3.84 33.26
N LEU A 17 -22.19 3.09 34.33
CA LEU A 17 -21.15 2.07 34.30
C LEU A 17 -21.44 0.96 33.28
N PRO A 18 -22.58 0.24 33.32
CA PRO A 18 -22.88 -0.78 32.31
C PRO A 18 -23.06 -0.18 30.92
N ALA A 19 -23.66 1.01 30.78
CA ALA A 19 -23.76 1.69 29.49
C ALA A 19 -22.38 1.95 28.87
N SER A 20 -21.41 2.41 29.67
CA SER A 20 -20.03 2.61 29.22
C SER A 20 -19.37 1.29 28.78
N ILE A 21 -19.57 0.20 29.53
CA ILE A 21 -19.04 -1.12 29.19
C ILE A 21 -19.63 -1.60 27.86
N VAL A 22 -20.93 -1.44 27.64
CA VAL A 22 -21.60 -1.79 26.38
C VAL A 22 -21.01 -1.00 25.22
N VAL A 23 -20.77 0.30 25.38
CA VAL A 23 -20.12 1.13 24.34
C VAL A 23 -18.71 0.63 24.03
N LEU A 24 -17.94 0.21 25.05
CA LEU A 24 -16.60 -0.35 24.83
C LEU A 24 -16.64 -1.71 24.12
N ILE A 25 -17.58 -2.57 24.47
CA ILE A 25 -17.78 -3.86 23.81
C ILE A 25 -18.17 -3.62 22.35
N ILE A 26 -19.14 -2.76 22.08
CA ILE A 26 -19.58 -2.42 20.72
C ILE A 26 -18.40 -1.84 19.91
N GLY A 27 -17.65 -0.89 20.47
CA GLY A 27 -16.46 -0.34 19.83
C GLY A 27 -15.40 -1.40 19.52
N TYR A 28 -15.29 -2.43 20.37
CA TYR A 28 -14.36 -3.54 20.18
C TYR A 28 -14.82 -4.46 19.06
N LEU A 29 -16.13 -4.71 18.96
CA LEU A 29 -16.73 -5.51 17.90
C LEU A 29 -16.65 -4.82 16.53
N ILE A 30 -16.76 -3.48 16.47
CA ILE A 30 -16.66 -2.70 15.21
C ILE A 30 -15.18 -2.47 14.80
N ARG A 31 -14.23 -3.10 15.48
CA ARG A 31 -12.81 -2.91 15.21
C ARG A 31 -12.43 -3.57 13.87
N GLY A 32 -12.12 -2.73 12.88
CA GLY A 32 -11.78 -3.18 11.54
C GLY A 32 -10.39 -3.83 11.41
N PRO A 33 -10.08 -4.36 10.20
CA PRO A 33 -8.86 -5.09 9.95
C PRO A 33 -7.60 -4.21 10.08
N LEU A 34 -6.48 -4.86 10.41
CA LEU A 34 -5.17 -4.23 10.47
C LEU A 34 -4.63 -4.05 9.05
N VAL A 35 -4.20 -2.83 8.73
CA VAL A 35 -3.50 -2.50 7.50
C VAL A 35 -2.05 -2.18 7.85
N VAL A 36 -1.11 -2.78 7.13
CA VAL A 36 0.32 -2.54 7.30
C VAL A 36 0.79 -1.71 6.11
N LEU A 37 1.30 -0.52 6.41
CA LEU A 37 1.89 0.38 5.43
C LEU A 37 3.41 0.37 5.57
N TYR A 38 4.12 0.41 4.45
CA TYR A 38 5.57 0.39 4.34
C TYR A 38 6.06 1.54 3.47
N HIS A 39 7.10 2.24 3.89
CA HIS A 39 7.72 3.30 3.11
C HIS A 39 9.05 2.80 2.51
N PRO A 40 9.17 2.62 1.18
CA PRO A 40 10.35 2.01 0.55
C PRO A 40 11.63 2.83 0.75
N GLY A 41 11.53 4.17 0.68
CA GLY A 41 12.71 5.03 0.84
C GLY A 41 13.21 5.22 2.28
N LEU A 42 12.42 4.84 3.30
CA LEU A 42 12.74 5.07 4.71
C LEU A 42 12.85 3.77 5.51
N GLY A 43 12.48 2.63 4.93
CA GLY A 43 12.39 1.34 5.61
C GLY A 43 11.35 1.29 6.74
N GLN A 44 10.49 2.30 6.88
CA GLN A 44 9.55 2.40 8.00
C GLN A 44 8.26 1.65 7.72
N THR A 45 7.82 0.84 8.67
CA THR A 45 6.48 0.22 8.66
C THR A 45 5.57 0.85 9.70
N LYS A 46 4.35 1.21 9.31
CA LYS A 46 3.30 1.66 10.22
C LYS A 46 2.10 0.74 10.14
N ARG A 47 1.60 0.33 11.31
CA ARG A 47 0.43 -0.54 11.44
C ARG A 47 -0.75 0.29 11.88
N VAL A 48 -1.80 0.34 11.06
CA VAL A 48 -2.99 1.15 11.32
C VAL A 48 -4.22 0.27 11.13
N ARG A 49 -5.16 0.30 12.08
CA ARG A 49 -6.44 -0.40 11.93
C ARG A 49 -7.43 0.48 11.18
N ARG A 50 -8.24 -0.11 10.30
CA ARG A 50 -9.36 0.58 9.67
C ARG A 50 -10.55 0.67 10.61
N GLY A 51 -11.42 1.65 10.38
CA GLY A 51 -12.65 1.87 11.15
C GLY A 51 -12.37 2.46 12.54
N PHE A 52 -13.03 1.90 13.56
CA PHE A 52 -13.12 2.51 14.88
C PHE A 52 -11.77 2.68 15.61
N SER A 53 -11.53 3.91 16.06
CA SER A 53 -10.35 4.34 16.81
C SER A 53 -10.69 4.58 18.28
N PHE A 54 -10.44 3.59 19.12
CA PHE A 54 -10.53 3.73 20.58
C PHE A 54 -9.72 4.90 21.11
N SER A 55 -8.48 5.03 20.66
CA SER A 55 -7.61 6.13 21.09
C SER A 55 -8.27 7.48 20.79
N TYR A 56 -8.91 7.62 19.63
CA TYR A 56 -9.55 8.88 19.25
C TYR A 56 -10.83 9.14 20.05
N MET A 57 -11.60 8.11 20.39
CA MET A 57 -12.79 8.29 21.24
C MET A 57 -12.45 8.92 22.60
N PHE A 58 -11.34 8.51 23.23
CA PHE A 58 -10.95 9.02 24.55
C PHE A 58 -10.12 10.31 24.50
N PHE A 59 -9.20 10.44 23.55
CA PHE A 59 -8.25 11.55 23.50
C PHE A 59 -8.59 12.60 22.41
N GLY A 60 -9.59 12.32 21.57
CA GLY A 60 -10.07 13.21 20.52
C GLY A 60 -8.94 13.79 19.66
N PRO A 61 -8.84 15.12 19.53
CA PRO A 61 -7.87 15.77 18.65
C PRO A 61 -6.42 15.50 19.06
N PHE A 62 -6.11 15.15 20.31
CA PHE A 62 -4.73 14.87 20.71
C PHE A 62 -4.13 13.63 20.03
N VAL A 63 -4.96 12.70 19.53
CA VAL A 63 -4.46 11.52 18.80
C VAL A 63 -3.70 11.88 17.53
N PRO A 64 -4.25 12.70 16.61
CA PRO A 64 -3.49 13.17 15.46
C PRO A 64 -2.18 13.86 15.81
N LEU A 65 -2.13 14.59 16.92
CA LEU A 65 -0.90 15.24 17.38
C LEU A 65 0.19 14.21 17.72
N PHE A 66 -0.13 13.19 18.54
CA PHE A 66 0.82 12.13 18.89
C PHE A 66 1.23 11.26 17.70
N ARG A 67 0.39 11.20 16.65
CA ARG A 67 0.69 10.46 15.42
C ARG A 67 1.50 11.26 14.40
N GLY A 68 1.84 12.52 14.70
CA GLY A 68 2.56 13.42 13.80
C GLY A 68 1.71 13.96 12.65
N HIS A 69 0.37 13.86 12.73
CA HIS A 69 -0.54 14.35 11.70
C HIS A 69 -1.08 15.74 12.08
N ILE A 70 -0.25 16.76 11.86
CA ILE A 70 -0.52 18.15 12.28
C ILE A 70 -1.78 18.74 11.62
N ALA A 71 -1.97 18.53 10.31
CA ALA A 71 -3.16 19.02 9.62
C ALA A 71 -4.45 18.41 10.19
N GLY A 72 -4.44 17.11 10.48
CA GLY A 72 -5.59 16.46 11.10
C GLY A 72 -5.80 16.84 12.57
N PHE A 73 -4.75 17.27 13.28
CA PHE A 73 -4.90 17.83 14.63
C PHE A 73 -5.72 19.10 14.58
N PHE A 74 -5.33 20.09 13.78
CA PHE A 74 -6.07 21.36 13.68
C PHE A 74 -7.49 21.17 13.14
N LEU A 75 -7.67 20.32 12.13
CA LEU A 75 -8.99 20.04 11.57
C LEU A 75 -9.92 19.39 12.61
N SER A 76 -9.42 18.39 13.33
CA SER A 76 -10.17 17.74 14.40
C SER A 76 -10.46 18.69 15.54
N PHE A 77 -9.46 19.45 15.99
CA PHE A 77 -9.57 20.35 17.13
C PHE A 77 -10.62 21.44 16.89
N LEU A 78 -10.59 22.06 15.71
CA LEU A 78 -11.59 23.05 15.33
C LEU A 78 -13.00 22.43 15.20
N SER A 79 -13.09 21.24 14.62
CA SER A 79 -14.34 20.48 14.52
C SER A 79 -14.93 20.13 15.90
N THR A 80 -14.09 19.71 16.85
CA THR A 80 -14.47 19.45 18.24
C THR A 80 -15.03 20.71 18.90
N ILE A 81 -14.38 21.87 18.74
CA ILE A 81 -14.83 23.14 19.33
C ILE A 81 -16.18 23.56 18.75
N ILE A 82 -16.32 23.56 17.42
CA ILE A 82 -17.54 24.01 16.73
C ILE A 82 -18.75 23.12 17.08
N SER A 83 -18.53 21.81 17.25
CA SER A 83 -19.61 20.85 17.53
C SER A 83 -19.82 20.55 19.00
N PHE A 84 -19.15 21.26 19.92
CA PHE A 84 -19.14 20.95 21.35
C PHE A 84 -18.79 19.48 21.65
N GLY A 85 -17.91 18.88 20.84
CA GLY A 85 -17.45 17.51 21.00
C GLY A 85 -18.29 16.43 20.32
N LEU A 86 -19.45 16.75 19.73
CA LEU A 86 -20.29 15.76 19.05
C LEU A 86 -19.57 15.11 17.86
N LEU A 87 -18.77 15.88 17.10
CA LEU A 87 -18.02 15.34 15.95
C LEU A 87 -16.94 14.33 16.37
N ASN A 88 -16.52 14.29 17.64
CA ASN A 88 -15.54 13.29 18.09
C ASN A 88 -16.06 11.85 17.93
N PHE A 89 -17.36 11.65 18.11
CA PHE A 89 -18.00 10.33 17.92
C PHE A 89 -18.03 9.90 16.47
N ILE A 90 -18.12 10.83 15.52
CA ILE A 90 -18.08 10.51 14.08
C ILE A 90 -16.62 10.33 13.64
N LEU A 91 -15.73 11.22 14.10
CA LEU A 91 -14.32 11.21 13.78
C LEU A 91 -13.61 9.98 14.36
N CYS A 92 -14.09 9.35 15.43
CA CYS A 92 -13.48 8.11 15.90
C CYS A 92 -13.58 6.96 14.86
N PHE A 93 -14.56 6.98 13.97
CA PHE A 93 -14.66 6.03 12.84
C PHE A 93 -13.89 6.49 11.61
N LEU A 94 -13.92 7.79 11.30
CA LEU A 94 -13.35 8.33 10.07
C LEU A 94 -11.84 8.62 10.18
N TYR A 95 -11.35 8.95 11.37
CA TYR A 95 -9.99 9.45 11.57
C TYR A 95 -8.93 8.45 11.12
N ASN A 96 -9.10 7.15 11.39
CA ASN A 96 -8.15 6.14 10.93
C ASN A 96 -8.04 6.10 9.40
N LYS A 97 -9.16 6.31 8.67
CA LYS A 97 -9.16 6.42 7.21
C LYS A 97 -8.37 7.65 6.77
N MET A 98 -8.62 8.81 7.37
CA MET A 98 -7.87 10.04 7.08
C MET A 98 -6.37 9.87 7.35
N TYR A 99 -5.99 9.19 8.43
CA TYR A 99 -4.59 8.94 8.76
C TYR A 99 -3.91 8.02 7.75
N ILE A 100 -4.60 6.98 7.28
CA ILE A 100 -4.10 6.11 6.21
C ILE A 100 -3.89 6.93 4.92
N SER A 101 -4.87 7.74 4.53
CA SER A 101 -4.74 8.62 3.35
C SER A 101 -3.56 9.59 3.47
N TYR A 102 -3.33 10.15 4.66
CA TYR A 102 -2.17 10.98 4.93
C TYR A 102 -0.85 10.22 4.75
N LEU A 103 -0.75 9.00 5.30
CA LEU A 103 0.44 8.16 5.12
C LEU A 103 0.68 7.82 3.65
N VAL A 104 -0.37 7.50 2.90
CA VAL A 104 -0.25 7.25 1.45
C VAL A 104 0.25 8.51 0.73
N GLY A 105 -0.23 9.70 1.10
CA GLY A 105 0.28 10.98 0.58
C GLY A 105 1.75 11.25 0.91
N LEU A 106 2.28 10.64 1.96
CA LEU A 106 3.70 10.67 2.32
C LEU A 106 4.55 9.60 1.59
N GLY A 107 3.96 8.82 0.67
CA GLY A 107 4.69 7.78 -0.07
C GLY A 107 4.70 6.40 0.62
N TYR A 108 3.85 6.18 1.63
CA TYR A 108 3.67 4.83 2.19
C TYR A 108 2.81 3.96 1.27
N ILE A 109 3.25 2.72 1.08
CA ILE A 109 2.61 1.70 0.24
C ILE A 109 2.03 0.61 1.13
N ARG A 110 0.89 0.02 0.73
CA ARG A 110 0.29 -1.12 1.42
C ARG A 110 1.17 -2.37 1.26
N LYS A 111 1.57 -3.00 2.37
CA LYS A 111 2.53 -4.11 2.37
C LYS A 111 1.96 -5.37 1.71
N ASP A 112 0.68 -5.63 1.90
CA ASP A 112 -0.09 -6.70 1.24
C ASP A 112 0.04 -6.62 -0.28
N ILE A 113 -0.14 -5.43 -0.85
CA ILE A 113 -0.02 -5.21 -2.30
C ILE A 113 1.43 -5.35 -2.76
N TYR A 114 2.39 -4.82 -1.98
CA TYR A 114 3.81 -4.91 -2.34
C TYR A 114 4.34 -6.34 -2.36
N GLN A 115 3.91 -7.18 -1.40
CA GLN A 115 4.30 -8.59 -1.37
C GLN A 115 3.71 -9.37 -2.56
N GLU A 116 2.44 -9.13 -2.87
CA GLU A 116 1.79 -9.77 -4.03
C GLU A 116 2.48 -9.39 -5.36
N GLN A 117 2.91 -8.13 -5.51
CA GLN A 117 3.64 -7.68 -6.68
C GLN A 117 5.00 -8.36 -6.81
N GLN A 118 5.75 -8.45 -5.71
CA GLN A 118 7.06 -9.11 -5.67
C GLN A 118 6.95 -10.60 -5.98
N GLU A 119 5.94 -11.28 -5.45
CA GLU A 119 5.69 -12.70 -5.73
C GLU A 119 5.36 -12.93 -7.21
N LYS A 120 4.53 -12.07 -7.82
CA LYS A 120 4.22 -12.13 -9.26
C LYS A 120 5.45 -11.89 -10.13
N GLU A 121 6.26 -10.89 -9.79
CA GLU A 121 7.49 -10.58 -10.52
C GLU A 121 8.49 -11.74 -10.46
N ASN A 122 8.71 -12.30 -9.26
CA ASN A 122 9.58 -13.47 -9.07
C ASN A 122 9.07 -14.71 -9.82
N ALA A 123 7.75 -14.91 -9.88
CA ALA A 123 7.16 -16.00 -10.65
C ALA A 123 7.38 -15.85 -12.16
N ILE A 124 7.28 -14.62 -12.70
CA ILE A 124 7.57 -14.33 -14.11
C ILE A 124 9.05 -14.53 -14.44
N LEU A 125 9.95 -14.10 -13.55
CA LEU A 125 11.39 -14.29 -13.70
C LEU A 125 11.78 -15.77 -13.69
N ALA A 126 11.14 -16.58 -12.82
CA ALA A 126 11.35 -18.03 -12.78
C ALA A 126 10.90 -18.73 -14.08
N GLN A 127 9.81 -18.26 -14.70
CA GLN A 127 9.32 -18.78 -15.99
C GLN A 127 10.23 -18.38 -17.16
N THR A 128 10.73 -17.14 -17.16
CA THR A 128 11.62 -16.63 -18.21
C THR A 128 12.97 -17.38 -18.24
N GLN A 129 13.42 -17.90 -17.09
CA GLN A 129 14.62 -18.74 -16.98
C GLN A 129 14.42 -20.19 -17.46
N GLN A 130 13.18 -20.67 -17.56
CA GLN A 130 12.87 -22.01 -18.10
C GLN A 130 12.74 -22.02 -19.63
N ASP A 131 12.42 -20.90 -20.25
CA ASP A 131 12.24 -20.77 -21.71
C ASP A 131 13.53 -20.42 -22.48
N THR A 132 14.69 -20.36 -21.82
CA THR A 132 15.98 -20.24 -22.53
C THR A 132 16.46 -21.64 -22.90
N PRO A 133 16.59 -21.99 -24.21
CA PRO A 133 17.05 -23.30 -24.62
C PRO A 133 18.40 -23.64 -23.99
N GLN A 134 18.46 -24.79 -23.34
CA GLN A 134 19.72 -25.35 -22.87
C GLN A 134 20.63 -25.63 -24.06
N GLU A 135 21.70 -24.85 -24.21
CA GLU A 135 22.86 -25.28 -24.97
C GLU A 135 23.65 -26.27 -24.09
N GLN A 136 23.11 -27.50 -24.01
CA GLN A 136 23.80 -28.65 -23.45
C GLN A 136 24.93 -29.06 -24.38
N ALA A 137 26.16 -28.87 -23.88
CA ALA A 137 27.36 -29.44 -24.45
C ALA A 137 27.30 -30.97 -24.45
N THR A 138 27.39 -31.61 -25.63
CA THR A 138 28.02 -32.93 -25.83
C THR A 138 28.54 -33.11 -27.27
N SER A 139 29.87 -33.03 -27.40
CA SER A 139 30.77 -33.84 -28.23
C SER A 139 30.38 -34.32 -29.64
N SER A 140 31.09 -33.81 -30.64
CA SER A 140 32.13 -34.60 -31.35
C SER A 140 33.00 -33.67 -32.20
N VAL A 141 34.22 -33.41 -31.72
CA VAL A 141 35.27 -32.75 -32.50
C VAL A 141 35.82 -33.78 -33.48
N HIS A 142 35.34 -33.74 -34.72
CA HIS A 142 36.11 -34.19 -35.87
C HIS A 142 36.46 -32.94 -36.68
N THR A 143 37.72 -32.53 -36.61
CA THR A 143 38.24 -31.35 -37.31
C THR A 143 38.49 -31.70 -38.77
N GLU A 144 37.55 -31.36 -39.66
CA GLU A 144 37.87 -31.07 -41.06
C GLU A 144 38.00 -29.54 -41.24
N PRO A 145 38.99 -29.05 -42.01
CA PRO A 145 39.19 -27.63 -42.21
C PRO A 145 38.12 -27.10 -43.18
N ILE A 146 37.15 -26.37 -42.65
CA ILE A 146 36.14 -25.65 -43.45
C ILE A 146 36.78 -24.37 -43.98
N ALA A 147 36.69 -24.17 -45.30
CA ALA A 147 37.30 -23.05 -46.02
C ALA A 147 36.76 -21.68 -45.58
N ASP A 148 37.63 -20.66 -45.63
CA ASP A 148 37.43 -19.29 -45.15
C ASP A 148 36.16 -18.56 -45.68
N ASP A 149 35.58 -19.03 -46.79
CA ASP A 149 34.38 -18.43 -47.37
C ASP A 149 33.11 -18.66 -46.54
N ASP A 150 33.01 -19.79 -45.83
CA ASP A 150 31.81 -20.15 -45.06
C ASP A 150 31.66 -19.35 -43.75
N VAL A 151 32.79 -18.96 -43.15
CA VAL A 151 32.83 -18.10 -41.95
C VAL A 151 32.26 -16.72 -42.26
N SER A 152 32.58 -16.18 -43.44
CA SER A 152 32.10 -14.87 -43.88
C SER A 152 30.58 -14.84 -44.11
N ILE A 153 30.01 -15.96 -44.59
CA ILE A 153 28.57 -16.12 -44.82
C ILE A 153 27.81 -16.29 -43.51
N ALA A 154 28.36 -17.04 -42.56
CA ALA A 154 27.78 -17.22 -41.23
C ALA A 154 27.73 -15.91 -40.45
N ILE A 155 28.83 -15.14 -40.46
CA ILE A 155 28.89 -13.82 -39.80
C ILE A 155 27.89 -12.84 -40.43
N LYS A 156 27.77 -12.80 -41.76
CA LYS A 156 26.79 -11.95 -42.45
C LYS A 156 25.35 -12.30 -42.10
N LYS A 157 25.00 -13.59 -42.06
CA LYS A 157 23.66 -14.05 -41.64
C LYS A 157 23.35 -13.69 -40.19
N GLY A 158 24.34 -13.81 -39.29
CA GLY A 158 24.22 -13.39 -37.90
C GLY A 158 23.93 -11.89 -37.77
N LEU A 159 24.69 -11.06 -38.47
CA LEU A 159 24.56 -9.60 -38.43
C LEU A 159 23.20 -9.11 -38.98
N GLU A 160 22.69 -9.73 -40.05
CA GLU A 160 21.36 -9.42 -40.58
C GLU A 160 20.23 -9.81 -39.63
N SER A 161 20.37 -10.94 -38.94
CA SER A 161 19.41 -11.39 -37.92
C SER A 161 19.33 -10.37 -36.78
N THR A 162 20.48 -9.95 -36.24
CA THR A 162 20.53 -8.96 -35.16
C THR A 162 19.96 -7.61 -35.61
N GLY A 163 20.23 -7.18 -36.85
CA GLY A 163 19.68 -5.95 -37.42
C GLY A 163 18.15 -5.95 -37.53
N LYS A 164 17.56 -7.09 -37.92
CA LYS A 164 16.08 -7.23 -37.99
C LYS A 164 15.43 -7.17 -36.62
N VAL A 165 16.02 -7.83 -35.62
CA VAL A 165 15.54 -7.83 -34.22
C VAL A 165 15.59 -6.41 -33.64
N LEU A 166 16.71 -5.69 -33.83
CA LEU A 166 16.84 -4.31 -33.37
C LEU A 166 15.79 -3.41 -34.02
N LYS A 167 15.56 -3.53 -35.32
CA LYS A 167 14.55 -2.73 -36.04
C LYS A 167 13.13 -2.99 -35.51
N GLN A 168 12.82 -4.22 -35.13
CA GLN A 168 11.53 -4.59 -34.53
C GLN A 168 11.37 -4.06 -33.11
N ILE A 169 12.45 -4.01 -32.32
CA ILE A 169 12.44 -3.42 -30.97
C ILE A 169 12.23 -1.90 -31.06
N PHE A 170 12.95 -1.21 -31.96
CA PHE A 170 12.81 0.23 -32.16
C PHE A 170 11.42 0.63 -32.71
N SER A 171 10.84 -0.13 -33.65
CA SER A 171 9.49 0.18 -34.14
C SER A 171 8.41 -0.02 -33.07
N LYS A 172 8.63 -0.96 -32.14
CA LYS A 172 7.71 -1.22 -31.01
C LYS A 172 7.89 -0.21 -29.86
N SER A 173 9.08 0.39 -29.75
CA SER A 173 9.37 1.50 -28.84
C SER A 173 8.66 2.80 -29.29
N GLU A 174 8.70 3.13 -30.60
CA GLU A 174 8.04 4.34 -31.12
C GLU A 174 6.50 4.29 -30.99
N SER A 175 5.87 3.11 -31.14
CA SER A 175 4.40 3.00 -30.99
C SER A 175 3.91 3.17 -29.55
N ASN A 176 4.78 3.05 -28.54
CA ASN A 176 4.44 3.18 -27.12
C ASN A 176 4.64 4.61 -26.58
N SER A 177 5.23 5.53 -27.36
CA SER A 177 5.46 6.91 -26.92
C SER A 177 4.24 7.84 -27.08
N HIS A 178 3.13 7.39 -27.66
CA HIS A 178 1.92 8.21 -27.86
C HIS A 178 0.76 7.87 -26.92
N ASN A 179 0.97 6.98 -25.95
CA ASN A 179 0.03 6.81 -24.84
C ASN A 179 0.60 7.51 -23.62
N GLU A 180 0.16 8.76 -23.43
CA GLU A 180 0.21 9.45 -22.15
C GLU A 180 -0.23 8.47 -21.04
N PRO A 181 0.47 8.38 -19.89
CA PRO A 181 0.05 7.47 -18.83
C PRO A 181 -1.35 7.86 -18.38
N LYS A 182 -2.33 7.00 -18.67
CA LYS A 182 -3.68 7.10 -18.11
C LYS A 182 -3.53 7.28 -16.61
N LYS A 183 -4.05 8.40 -16.10
CA LYS A 183 -4.24 8.69 -14.68
C LYS A 183 -4.61 7.40 -13.97
N HIS A 184 -3.73 6.98 -13.07
CA HIS A 184 -3.95 5.83 -12.21
C HIS A 184 -5.24 6.09 -11.43
N ASP A 185 -6.29 5.31 -11.71
CA ASP A 185 -7.57 5.44 -11.01
C ASP A 185 -7.31 5.33 -9.51
N THR A 186 -7.63 6.41 -8.80
CA THR A 186 -7.60 6.53 -7.35
C THR A 186 -8.72 5.69 -6.75
N ASN A 187 -8.56 4.36 -6.80
CA ASN A 187 -9.46 3.42 -6.14
C ASN A 187 -8.68 2.56 -5.12
N TYR A 188 -7.84 3.24 -4.34
CA TYR A 188 -7.08 2.64 -3.24
C TYR A 188 -7.87 2.59 -1.91
N LEU A 189 -9.13 3.02 -1.88
CA LEU A 189 -9.92 3.19 -0.65
C LEU A 189 -11.07 2.20 -0.46
N ASP A 190 -11.47 1.47 -1.50
CA ASP A 190 -12.55 0.47 -1.44
C ASP A 190 -11.99 -0.92 -1.76
N MET A 191 -11.49 -1.60 -0.73
CA MET A 191 -11.19 -3.04 -0.60
C MET A 191 -10.51 -3.29 0.75
#